data_AF-A0A522SLQ2-F1
#
_entry.id   AF-A0A522SLQ2-F1
#
_cell.length_a   1.000
_cell.length_b   1.000
_cell.length_c   1.000
_cell.angle_alpha   90.00
_cell.angle_beta   90.00
_cell.angle_gamma   90.00
#
_symmetry.space_group_name_H-M   'P 1'
#
loop_
_entity.id
_entity.type
_entity.pdbx_description
1 polymer ?
#
loop_
_entity_poly.entity_id
_entity_poly.type
_entity_poly.pdbx_seq_one_letter_code
_entity_poly.pdbx_strand_id
1 'polypeptide(L)'
;MNTNKESTVITDEMVLAAMTAIESTEPTPEERQAGQLAKLIPVIHEAIKRGDSKDKICKRLKASGINLHHRRLRKLFDAATTWPTESNEQLQGGAK
;
A
#
# COMPACT_ATOMS: atom_id res chain seq x y z
N MET A 1 48.26 12.18 -22.41
CA MET A 1 47.23 12.75 -21.51
C MET A 1 46.07 11.76 -21.42
N ASN A 2 45.80 11.27 -20.22
CA ASN A 2 44.78 10.27 -19.89
C ASN A 2 43.37 10.84 -20.00
N THR A 3 42.44 10.09 -20.59
CA THR A 3 41.03 10.06 -20.17
C THR A 3 40.47 8.66 -20.40
N ASN A 4 40.81 7.72 -19.52
CA ASN A 4 40.01 6.51 -19.34
C ASN A 4 38.66 6.96 -18.76
N LYS A 5 37.69 7.27 -19.64
CA LYS A 5 36.28 7.24 -19.27
C LYS A 5 35.96 5.77 -19.09
N GLU A 6 36.11 5.27 -17.86
CA GLU A 6 35.44 4.05 -17.45
C GLU A 6 33.94 4.29 -17.68
N SER A 7 33.46 3.75 -18.80
CA SER A 7 32.03 3.61 -19.04
C SER A 7 31.60 2.56 -18.04
N THR A 8 31.03 2.97 -16.91
CA THR A 8 30.35 2.06 -15.99
C THR A 8 29.16 1.47 -16.73
N VAL A 9 29.43 0.42 -17.50
CA VAL A 9 28.42 -0.41 -18.16
C VAL A 9 27.70 -1.14 -17.04
N ILE A 10 26.41 -0.86 -16.87
CA ILE A 10 25.56 -1.61 -15.95
C ILE A 10 25.47 -3.04 -16.48
N THR A 11 26.02 -4.01 -15.76
CA THR A 11 26.01 -5.42 -16.13
C THR A 11 24.79 -6.13 -15.52
N ASP A 12 24.37 -7.23 -16.13
CA ASP A 12 23.26 -8.05 -15.61
C ASP A 12 23.53 -8.54 -14.18
N GLU A 13 24.77 -8.84 -13.82
CA GLU A 13 25.15 -9.21 -12.45
C GLU A 13 24.94 -8.07 -11.44
N MET A 14 25.21 -6.82 -11.82
CA MET A 14 24.96 -5.65 -10.97
C MET A 14 23.45 -5.44 -10.76
N VAL A 15 22.65 -5.67 -11.81
CA VAL A 15 21.18 -5.58 -11.72
C VAL A 15 20.65 -6.70 -10.82
N LEU A 16 21.12 -7.94 -10.98
CA LEU A 16 20.71 -9.08 -10.18
C LEU A 16 21.08 -8.90 -8.70
N ALA A 17 22.27 -8.38 -8.41
CA ALA A 17 22.71 -8.07 -7.05
C ALA A 17 21.87 -6.96 -6.41
N ALA A 18 21.52 -5.92 -7.18
CA ALA A 18 20.64 -4.85 -6.71
C ALA A 18 19.21 -5.35 -6.44
N MET A 19 18.66 -6.20 -7.32
CA MET A 19 17.33 -6.82 -7.11
C MET A 19 17.32 -7.72 -5.88
N THR A 20 18.34 -8.58 -5.71
CA THR A 20 18.49 -9.44 -4.53
C THR A 20 18.60 -8.62 -3.24
N ALA A 21 19.30 -7.48 -3.28
CA ALA A 21 19.39 -6.58 -2.13
C ALA A 21 18.04 -5.94 -1.78
N ILE A 22 17.22 -5.59 -2.78
CA ILE A 22 15.86 -5.04 -2.58
C ILE A 22 14.91 -6.12 -2.04
N GLU A 23 15.01 -7.36 -2.52
CA GLU A 23 14.16 -8.47 -2.06
C GLU A 23 14.54 -8.97 -0.66
N SER A 24 15.81 -8.85 -0.25
CA SER A 24 16.28 -9.23 1.09
C SER A 24 16.06 -8.16 2.16
N THR A 25 15.69 -6.92 1.78
CA THR A 25 15.40 -5.90 2.78
C THR A 25 14.04 -6.13 3.41
N GLU A 26 14.05 -6.41 4.72
CA GLU A 26 12.83 -6.36 5.53
C GLU A 26 12.10 -5.04 5.27
N PRO A 27 10.75 -5.06 5.18
CA PRO A 27 9.99 -3.86 4.88
C PRO A 27 10.30 -2.83 5.97
N THR A 28 10.65 -1.63 5.52
CA THR A 28 10.91 -0.50 6.39
C THR A 28 9.68 -0.23 7.28
N PRO A 29 9.86 0.41 8.45
CA PRO A 29 8.72 0.78 9.30
C PRO A 29 7.62 1.56 8.55
N GLU A 30 8.02 2.35 7.55
CA GLU A 30 7.12 3.13 6.70
C GLU A 30 6.33 2.24 5.72
N GLU A 31 6.98 1.25 5.10
CA GLU A 31 6.32 0.26 4.24
C GLU A 31 5.39 -0.65 5.03
N ARG A 32 5.80 -1.08 6.24
CA ARG A 32 4.93 -1.82 7.16
C ARG A 32 3.69 -1.01 7.51
N GLN A 33 3.86 0.28 7.81
CA GLN A 33 2.74 1.18 8.11
C GLN A 33 1.84 1.39 6.89
N ALA A 34 2.40 1.58 5.70
CA ALA A 34 1.64 1.70 4.46
C ALA A 34 0.82 0.43 4.17
N GLY A 35 1.41 -0.76 4.36
CA GLY A 35 0.72 -2.03 4.21
C GLY A 35 -0.41 -2.23 5.23
N GLN A 36 -0.21 -1.81 6.49
CA GLN A 36 -1.27 -1.84 7.49
C GLN A 36 -2.43 -0.90 7.15
N LEU A 37 -2.13 0.29 6.63
CA LEU A 37 -3.15 1.25 6.19
C LEU A 37 -3.90 0.74 4.95
N ALA A 38 -3.22 0.06 4.03
CA ALA A 38 -3.84 -0.55 2.86
C ALA A 38 -4.91 -1.59 3.24
N LYS A 39 -4.71 -2.33 4.34
CA LYS A 39 -5.70 -3.28 4.86
C LYS A 39 -6.99 -2.61 5.37
N LEU A 40 -6.95 -1.33 5.72
CA LEU A 40 -8.13 -0.58 6.16
C LEU A 40 -8.99 -0.09 5.00
N ILE A 41 -8.41 0.04 3.80
CA ILE A 41 -9.09 0.52 2.59
C ILE A 41 -10.38 -0.28 2.30
N PRO A 42 -10.38 -1.62 2.21
CA PRO A 42 -11.61 -2.37 1.94
C PRO A 42 -12.64 -2.24 3.08
N VAL A 43 -12.20 -2.20 4.34
CA VAL A 43 -13.10 -2.06 5.50
C VAL A 43 -13.82 -0.70 5.48
N ILE A 44 -13.08 0.36 5.13
CA ILE A 44 -13.63 1.71 5.02
C ILE A 44 -14.53 1.84 3.80
N HIS A 45 -14.15 1.24 2.67
CA HIS A 45 -14.99 1.19 1.47
C HIS A 45 -16.35 0.56 1.77
N GLU A 46 -16.37 -0.59 2.46
CA GLU A 46 -17.60 -1.27 2.88
C GLU A 46 -18.43 -0.45 3.87
N ALA A 47 -17.79 0.32 4.75
CA ALA A 47 -18.50 1.23 5.65
C ALA A 47 -19.14 2.39 4.88
N ILE A 48 -18.43 2.97 3.90
CA ILE A 48 -18.96 4.00 3.01
C ILE A 48 -20.15 3.47 2.21
N LYS A 49 -20.05 2.27 1.63
CA LYS A 49 -21.15 1.61 0.90
C LYS A 49 -22.40 1.41 1.75
N ARG A 50 -22.23 1.10 3.03
CA ARG A 50 -23.34 0.97 4.01
C ARG A 50 -23.96 2.32 4.42
N GLY A 51 -23.39 3.45 3.97
CA GLY A 51 -23.85 4.78 4.33
C GLY A 51 -23.31 5.29 5.68
N ASP A 52 -22.28 4.65 6.24
CA ASP A 52 -21.65 5.16 7.46
C ASP A 52 -21.00 6.53 7.21
N SER A 53 -21.23 7.48 8.10
CA SER A 53 -20.61 8.81 8.02
C SER A 53 -19.10 8.75 8.31
N LYS A 54 -18.33 9.67 7.72
CA LYS A 54 -16.89 9.77 7.95
C LYS A 54 -16.54 9.91 9.43
N ASP A 55 -17.33 10.66 10.21
CA ASP A 55 -17.15 10.80 11.66
C ASP A 55 -17.30 9.45 12.39
N LYS A 56 -18.32 8.66 12.04
CA LYS A 56 -18.56 7.33 12.63
C LYS A 56 -17.41 6.37 12.32
N ILE A 57 -16.91 6.39 11.09
CA ILE A 57 -15.75 5.59 10.67
C ILE A 57 -14.49 6.02 11.45
N CYS A 58 -14.20 7.32 11.54
CA CYS A 58 -13.08 7.85 12.30
C CYS A 58 -13.14 7.46 13.80
N LYS A 59 -14.32 7.54 14.43
CA LYS A 59 -14.52 7.13 15.82
C LYS A 59 -14.22 5.65 16.03
N ARG A 60 -14.64 4.78 15.11
CA ARG A 60 -14.34 3.34 15.15
C ARG A 60 -12.84 3.07 15.00
N LEU A 61 -12.18 3.71 14.03
CA LEU A 61 -10.74 3.59 13.85
C LEU A 61 -9.98 4.00 15.13
N LYS A 62 -10.37 5.12 15.74
CA LYS A 62 -9.78 5.59 17.01
C LYS A 62 -10.03 4.62 18.16
N ALA A 63 -11.24 4.04 18.27
CA ALA A 63 -11.57 3.03 19.28
C ALA A 63 -10.75 1.74 19.09
N SER A 64 -10.38 1.40 17.86
CA SER A 64 -9.48 0.29 17.53
C SER A 64 -7.99 0.64 17.69
N GLY A 65 -7.65 1.80 18.27
CA GLY A 65 -6.27 2.22 18.49
C GLY A 65 -5.59 2.86 17.27
N ILE A 66 -6.31 3.03 16.17
CA ILE A 66 -5.79 3.62 14.93
C ILE A 66 -6.01 5.13 14.99
N ASN A 67 -5.05 5.83 15.59
CA ASN A 67 -5.04 7.28 15.66
C ASN A 67 -4.14 7.86 14.56
N LEU A 68 -4.75 8.30 13.46
CA LEU A 68 -4.03 8.83 12.30
C LEU A 68 -4.20 10.35 12.21
N HIS A 69 -3.13 11.02 11.80
CA HIS A 69 -3.18 12.44 11.47
C HIS A 69 -4.18 12.71 10.33
N HIS A 70 -4.88 13.84 10.37
CA HIS A 70 -5.96 14.17 9.44
C HIS A 70 -5.57 14.04 7.95
N ARG A 71 -4.33 14.39 7.59
CA ARG A 71 -3.82 14.22 6.21
C ARG A 71 -3.78 12.76 5.77
N ARG A 72 -3.40 11.83 6.66
CA ARG A 72 -3.34 10.39 6.37
C ARG A 72 -4.75 9.80 6.30
N LEU A 73 -5.64 10.22 7.20
CA LEU A 73 -7.06 9.84 7.12
C LEU A 73 -7.67 10.24 5.79
N ARG A 74 -7.44 11.48 5.33
CA ARG A 74 -7.94 11.93 4.03
C ARG A 74 -7.49 11.02 2.89
N LYS A 75 -6.19 10.73 2.78
CA LYS A 75 -5.66 9.81 1.77
C LYS A 75 -6.29 8.41 1.85
N LEU A 76 -6.53 7.91 3.07
CA LEU A 76 -7.15 6.62 3.32
C LEU A 76 -8.61 6.58 2.82
N PHE A 77 -9.39 7.64 3.10
CA PHE A 77 -10.75 7.79 2.60
C PHE A 77 -10.80 7.97 1.09
N ASP A 78 -9.89 8.76 0.52
CA ASP A 78 -9.80 8.96 -0.93
C ASP A 78 -9.51 7.61 -1.62
N ALA A 79 -8.52 6.86 -1.13
CA ALA A 79 -8.18 5.52 -1.64
C ALA A 79 -9.33 4.51 -1.47
N ALA A 80 -10.07 4.56 -0.36
CA ALA A 80 -11.25 3.72 -0.14
C ALA A 80 -12.42 4.11 -1.06
N THR A 81 -12.53 5.37 -1.47
CA THR A 81 -13.59 5.81 -2.39
C THR A 81 -13.28 5.40 -3.83
N THR A 82 -12.00 5.41 -4.22
CA THR A 82 -11.53 4.95 -5.54
C THR A 82 -11.25 3.46 -5.59
N TRP A 83 -11.48 2.72 -4.51
CA TRP A 83 -11.21 1.29 -4.47
C TRP A 83 -12.11 0.57 -5.48
N PRO A 84 -11.54 -0.19 -6.44
CA PRO A 84 -12.32 -0.86 -7.45
C PRO A 84 -13.28 -1.83 -6.78
N THR A 85 -14.58 -1.65 -7.05
CA THR A 85 -15.62 -2.55 -6.55
C THR A 85 -15.47 -3.96 -7.14
N GLU A 86 -14.79 -4.10 -8.29
CA GLU A 86 -14.69 -5.35 -9.06
C GLU A 86 -13.59 -6.33 -8.62
N SER A 87 -12.65 -5.97 -7.75
CA SER A 87 -11.53 -6.88 -7.40
C SER A 87 -11.84 -7.97 -6.36
N ASN A 88 -13.09 -8.10 -5.89
CA ASN A 88 -13.45 -9.13 -4.91
C ASN A 88 -14.36 -10.26 -5.45
N GLU A 89 -14.79 -10.19 -6.71
CA GLU A 89 -15.60 -11.26 -7.33
C GLU A 89 -14.75 -12.38 -7.96
N GLN A 90 -13.44 -12.17 -8.19
CA GLN A 90 -12.58 -13.19 -8.81
C GLN A 90 -12.04 -14.27 -7.86
N LEU A 91 -12.30 -14.18 -6.54
CA LEU A 91 -11.87 -15.20 -5.56
C LEU A 91 -12.98 -16.14 -5.09
N GLN A 92 -14.20 -16.04 -5.63
CA GLN A 92 -15.31 -16.99 -5.35
C GLN A 92 -15.86 -17.70 -6.59
N GLY A 93 -15.11 -17.69 -7.71
CA GLY A 93 -15.43 -18.46 -8.92
C GLY A 93 -14.66 -19.77 -9.03
N GLY A 94 -14.55 -20.53 -7.93
CA GLY A 94 -13.98 -21.86 -7.95
C GLY A 94 -15.00 -22.90 -8.41
N ALA A 95 -14.65 -23.62 -9.47
CA ALA A 95 -15.22 -24.89 -9.94
C ALA A 95 -16.66 -24.89 -10.48
N LYS A 96 -16.76 -24.92 -11.81
CA LYS A 96 -17.42 -26.06 -12.48
C LYS A 96 -16.91 -26.23 -13.91
#